data_AF-A0A3S2ACG5-F1
#
_entry.id   AF-A0A3S2ACG5-F1
#
_cell.length_a   1.000
_cell.length_b   1.000
_cell.length_c   1.000
_cell.angle_alpha   90.00
_cell.angle_beta   90.00
_cell.angle_gamma   90.00
#
_symmetry.space_group_name_H-M   'P 1'
#
loop_
_entity.id
_entity.type
_entity.pdbx_description
1 polymer ?
#
loop_
_entity_poly.entity_id
_entity_poly.type
_entity_poly.pdbx_seq_one_letter_code
_entity_poly.pdbx_strand_id
1 'polypeptide(L)' 'MKTVTGLFDNYDQASDAVGELEATGVPHDDISIVAGNSGGRLTGEASEAGEDAAAGAGVGAVVGGAGGLLTGLGLMAIP' A
#
# COMPACT_ATOMS: atom_id res chain seq x y z
N MET A 1 25.31 4.78 5.14
CA MET A 1 23.98 5.36 4.86
C MET A 1 23.64 6.32 5.98
N LYS A 2 22.96 7.43 5.68
CA LYS A 2 22.65 8.47 6.67
C LYS A 2 21.13 8.66 6.67
N THR A 3 20.51 8.48 7.82
CA THR A 3 19.07 8.66 8.01
C THR A 3 18.84 9.89 8.85
N VAL A 4 17.91 10.74 8.44
CA VAL A 4 17.46 11.91 9.19
C VAL A 4 16.03 11.64 9.62
N THR A 5 15.70 12.00 10.86
CA THR A 5 14.36 11.77 11.42
C THR A 5 13.86 13.06 12.04
N GLY A 6 12.65 13.45 11.67
CA GLY A 6 11.92 14.58 12.28
C GLY A 6 10.73 14.06 13.07
N LEU A 7 10.38 14.76 14.16
CA LEU A 7 9.16 14.51 14.92
C LEU A 7 8.26 15.74 14.81
N PHE A 8 6.98 15.50 14.51
CA PHE A 8 5.96 16.52 14.34
C PHE A 8 4.79 16.25 15.28
N ASP A 9 4.09 17.30 15.70
CA ASP A 9 2.99 17.19 16.66
C ASP A 9 1.73 16.59 16.02
N ASN A 10 1.56 16.79 14.71
CA ASN A 10 0.40 16.32 13.96
C ASN A 10 0.80 15.88 12.54
N TYR A 11 -0.09 15.12 11.93
CA TYR A 11 0.12 14.55 10.59
C TYR A 11 0.23 15.63 9.51
N ASP A 12 -0.55 16.71 9.60
CA ASP A 12 -0.55 17.79 8.62
C ASP A 12 0.84 18.44 8.50
N GLN A 13 1.47 18.75 9.64
CA GLN A 13 2.86 19.25 9.65
C GLN A 13 3.87 18.27 9.08
N ALA A 14 3.69 16.97 9.33
CA ALA A 14 4.55 15.94 8.75
C ALA A 14 4.38 15.87 7.23
N SER A 15 3.14 15.98 6.73
CA SER A 15 2.81 15.98 5.30
C SER A 15 3.36 17.21 4.58
N ASP A 16 3.24 18.40 5.18
CA ASP A 16 3.84 19.63 4.65
C ASP A 16 5.36 19.50 4.50
N ALA A 17 6.04 18.91 5.50
CA ALA A 17 7.47 18.67 5.45
C ALA A 17 7.87 17.67 4.36
N VAL A 18 7.06 16.64 4.10
CA VAL A 18 7.28 15.73 2.98
C VAL A 18 7.19 16.46 1.64
N GLY A 19 6.17 17.30 1.46
CA GLY A 19 6.03 18.10 0.24
C GLY A 19 7.22 19.04 0.00
N GLU A 20 7.79 19.61 1.07
CA GLU A 20 9.01 20.42 0.96
C GLU A 20 10.23 19.55 0.58
N LEU A 21 10.39 18.37 1.18
CA LEU A 21 11.46 17.44 0.83
C LEU A 21 11.38 17.00 -0.65
N GLU A 22 10.19 16.66 -1.13
CA GLU A 22 9.95 16.33 -2.53
C GLU A 22 10.27 17.51 -3.46
N ALA A 23 9.86 18.72 -3.08
CA ALA A 23 10.16 19.95 -3.84
C ALA A 23 11.67 20.23 -3.93
N THR A 24 12.46 19.76 -2.96
CA THR A 24 13.94 19.82 -3.01
C THR A 24 14.57 18.69 -3.81
N GLY A 25 13.78 17.74 -4.31
CA GLY A 25 14.23 16.62 -5.14
C GLY A 25 14.50 15.32 -4.39
N VAL A 26 14.06 15.20 -3.13
CA VAL A 26 14.10 13.91 -2.40
C VAL A 26 13.02 12.99 -2.99
N PRO A 27 13.36 11.78 -3.47
CA PRO A 27 12.37 10.84 -3.99
C PRO A 27 11.34 10.45 -2.92
N HIS A 28 10.07 10.33 -3.32
CA HIS A 28 8.99 9.89 -2.43
C HIS A 28 9.30 8.54 -1.76
N ASP A 29 9.87 7.59 -2.52
CA ASP A 29 10.25 6.26 -2.05
C ASP A 29 11.33 6.27 -0.95
N ASP A 30 12.06 7.37 -0.81
CA ASP A 30 13.08 7.56 0.23
C ASP A 30 12.51 8.22 1.52
N ILE A 31 11.22 8.56 1.54
CA ILE A 31 10.53 9.25 2.63
C ILE A 31 9.54 8.29 3.29
N SER A 32 9.51 8.26 4.63
CA SER A 32 8.55 7.45 5.39
C SER A 32 7.95 8.24 6.54
N ILE A 33 6.62 8.28 6.62
CA ILE A 33 5.87 8.82 7.74
C ILE A 33 5.34 7.65 8.59
N VAL A 34 5.62 7.69 9.88
CA VAL A 34 5.06 6.74 10.85
C VAL A 34 4.17 7.51 11.83
N ALA A 35 2.85 7.31 11.72
CA ALA A 35 1.87 7.91 12.62
C ALA A 35 1.21 6.83 13.50
N GLY A 36 1.01 7.15 14.78
CA GLY A 36 0.33 6.26 15.73
C GLY A 36 -1.18 6.18 15.42
N ASN A 37 -1.68 4.98 15.14
CA ASN A 37 -3.11 4.73 14.92
C ASN A 37 -3.90 4.62 16.24
N SER A 38 -3.86 5.64 17.09
CA SER A 38 -4.55 5.62 18.39
C SER A 38 -6.07 5.80 18.26
N GLY A 39 -6.61 6.04 17.05
CA GLY A 39 -8.01 6.39 16.82
C GLY A 39 -8.67 5.80 15.58
N GLY A 40 -8.08 4.78 14.93
CA GLY A 40 -8.73 4.05 13.83
C GLY A 40 -8.94 4.86 12.54
N ARG A 41 -8.19 5.95 12.33
CA ARG A 41 -8.37 6.87 11.18
C ARG A 41 -7.57 6.51 9.93
N LEU A 42 -6.77 5.44 9.94
CA LEU A 42 -6.00 5.01 8.76
C LEU A 42 -6.84 4.26 7.70
N THR A 43 -8.17 4.28 7.79
CA THR A 43 -9.07 3.58 6.86
C THR A 43 -9.44 4.38 5.60
N GLY A 44 -8.89 5.58 5.40
CA GLY A 44 -9.39 6.52 4.38
C GLY A 44 -8.38 7.10 3.39
N GLU A 45 -7.07 6.92 3.58
CA GLU A 45 -6.11 7.40 2.61
C GLU A 45 -5.90 6.31 1.56
N ALA A 46 -6.55 6.46 0.42
CA ALA A 46 -6.23 5.71 -0.79
C ALA A 46 -4.81 6.10 -1.23
N SER A 47 -3.80 5.54 -0.55
CA SER A 47 -2.42 5.59 -1.03
C SER A 47 -2.31 4.80 -2.33
N GLU A 48 -1.36 5.13 -3.20
CA GLU A 48 -1.01 4.33 -4.40
C GLU A 48 -0.86 2.84 -4.08
N ALA A 49 -0.33 2.51 -2.89
CA ALA A 49 -0.26 1.14 -2.38
C ALA A 49 -1.62 0.42 -2.31
N GLY A 50 -2.72 1.14 -2.06
CA GLY A 50 -4.08 0.60 -2.06
C GLY A 50 -4.61 0.36 -3.47
N GLU A 51 -4.30 1.25 -4.42
CA GLU A 51 -4.67 1.12 -5.83
C GLU A 51 -3.93 -0.05 -6.49
N ASP A 52 -2.62 -0.19 -6.23
CA ASP A 52 -1.79 -1.31 -6.69
C ASP A 52 -2.20 -2.65 -6.06
N ALA A 53 -2.53 -2.65 -4.76
CA ALA A 53 -3.05 -3.84 -4.09
C ALA A 53 -4.42 -4.26 -4.65
N ALA A 54 -5.30 -3.31 -4.95
CA ALA A 54 -6.59 -3.57 -5.57
C ALA A 54 -6.44 -4.14 -6.99
N ALA A 55 -5.53 -3.56 -7.79
CA ALA A 55 -5.20 -4.06 -9.12
C ALA A 55 -4.60 -5.49 -9.05
N GLY A 56 -3.66 -5.73 -8.14
CA GLY A 56 -3.05 -7.06 -7.93
C GLY A 56 -4.06 -8.11 -7.46
N ALA A 57 -4.98 -7.74 -6.57
CA ALA A 57 -6.06 -8.62 -6.11
C ALA A 57 -7.04 -8.98 -7.24
N GLY A 58 -7.39 -8.02 -8.11
CA GLY A 58 -8.26 -8.26 -9.27
C GLY A 58 -7.67 -9.28 -10.24
N VAL A 59 -6.39 -9.13 -10.59
CA VAL A 59 -5.70 -10.07 -11.49
C VAL A 59 -5.54 -11.45 -10.83
N GLY A 60 -5.14 -11.50 -9.57
CA GLY A 60 -4.97 -12.76 -8.82
C GLY A 60 -6.28 -13.54 -8.66
N ALA A 61 -7.40 -12.85 -8.44
CA ALA A 61 -8.72 -13.47 -8.31
C ALA A 61 -9.22 -14.10 -9.63
N VAL A 62 -8.96 -13.46 -10.77
CA VAL A 62 -9.34 -14.01 -12.09
C VAL A 62 -8.52 -15.26 -12.40
N VAL A 63 -7.20 -15.19 -12.23
CA VAL A 63 -6.29 -16.31 -12.53
C VAL A 63 -6.49 -17.47 -11.55
N GLY A 64 -6.53 -17.17 -10.24
CA GLY A 64 -6.73 -18.16 -9.19
C GLY A 64 -8.16 -18.72 -9.15
N GLY A 65 -9.17 -17.91 -9.49
CA GLY A 65 -10.57 -18.34 -9.56
C GLY A 65 -10.82 -19.27 -10.74
N ALA A 66 -10.40 -18.88 -11.95
CA ALA A 66 -10.56 -19.74 -13.13
C ALA A 66 -9.67 -21.00 -13.03
N GLY A 67 -8.40 -20.83 -12.65
CA GLY A 67 -7.47 -21.94 -12.47
C GLY A 67 -7.90 -22.90 -11.35
N GLY A 68 -8.36 -22.36 -10.21
CA GLY A 68 -8.84 -23.13 -9.07
C GLY A 68 -10.12 -23.91 -9.36
N LEU A 69 -11.09 -23.33 -10.07
CA LEU A 69 -12.30 -24.04 -10.50
C LEU A 69 -11.99 -25.14 -11.52
N LEU A 70 -11.11 -24.90 -12.49
CA LEU A 70 -10.70 -25.91 -13.46
C LEU A 70 -9.91 -27.06 -12.80
N THR A 71 -9.06 -26.74 -11.84
CA THR A 71 -8.30 -27.76 -11.10
C THR A 71 -9.23 -28.54 -10.15
N GLY A 72 -10.14 -27.87 -9.46
CA GLY A 72 -11.11 -28.49 -8.55
C GLY A 72 -12.16 -29.36 -9.26
N LEU A 73 -12.67 -28.92 -10.42
CA LEU A 73 -13.61 -29.71 -11.24
C LEU A 73 -12.89 -30.79 -12.05
N GLY A 74 -11.65 -30.54 -12.50
CA GLY A 74 -10.84 -31.52 -13.23
C GLY A 74 -10.42 -32.71 -12.36
N LEU A 75 -10.11 -32.48 -11.08
CA LEU A 75 -9.81 -33.55 -10.12
C LEU A 75 -11.05 -34.36 -9.71
N MET A 76 -12.27 -33.85 -9.92
CA MET A 76 -13.52 -34.57 -9.64
C MET A 76 -14.06 -35.34 -10.87
N ALA A 77 -13.60 -34.99 -12.07
CA ALA A 77 -14.04 -35.59 -13.33
C ALA A 77 -13.13 -36.73 -13.84
N ILE A 78 -11.96 -36.94 -13.22
CA ILE A 78 -11.07 -38.07 -13.50
C ILE A 78 -11.10 -38.99 -12.27
N PRO A 79 -11.68 -40.21 -12.35
CA PRO A 79 -11.61 -41.19 -11.28
C PRO A 79 -10.20 -41.76 -11.08
#